data_AF-A0A0S9R1T9-F1
#
_entry.id   AF-A0A0S9R1T9-F1
#
_cell.length_a   1.000
_cell.length_b   1.000
_cell.length_c   1.000
_cell.angle_alpha   90.00
_cell.angle_beta   90.00
_cell.angle_gamma   90.00
#
_symmetry.space_group_name_H-M   'P 1'
#
loop_
_entity.id
_entity.type
_entity.pdbx_description
1 polymer ?
#
loop_
_entity_poly.entity_id
_entity_poly.type
_entity_poly.pdbx_seq_one_letter_code
_entity_poly.pdbx_strand_id
1 'polypeptide(L)'
;MSADVAVLVATAVLAVVTVAAAVVAVVAARRVARSAGAVAPAPGPAAHQDTAPRPASVQRPAAPAAQHEDTTALAVRPAVLEPRVVEGRVVVPPTQDQVVEAALSRPQVRFAVVVQGVAHALRPESRDRIGALMRREYRNRRRDRLRAGRRAARAAHASTAPPTPSDQWLGER
;
A
#
# COMPACT_ATOMS: atom_id res chain seq x y z
N MET A 1 22.36 17.44 -29.56
CA MET A 1 22.10 15.98 -29.54
C MET A 1 22.07 15.49 -30.97
N SER A 2 22.79 14.42 -31.28
CA SER A 2 22.80 13.79 -32.61
C SER A 2 21.40 13.28 -32.98
N ALA A 3 21.01 13.39 -34.24
CA ALA A 3 19.68 13.01 -34.73
C ALA A 3 19.33 11.55 -34.39
N ASP A 4 20.32 10.65 -34.40
CA ASP A 4 20.16 9.25 -34.00
C ASP A 4 19.71 9.10 -32.55
N VAL A 5 20.25 9.92 -31.64
CA VAL A 5 19.83 9.91 -30.23
C VAL A 5 18.39 10.39 -30.10
N ALA A 6 17.97 11.39 -30.89
CA ALA A 6 16.60 11.88 -30.88
C ALA A 6 15.61 10.81 -31.41
N VAL A 7 15.96 10.12 -32.49
CA VAL A 7 15.14 9.02 -33.05
C VAL A 7 15.04 7.85 -32.06
N LEU A 8 16.16 7.49 -31.42
CA LEU A 8 16.20 6.40 -30.45
C LEU A 8 15.36 6.72 -29.20
N VAL A 9 15.45 7.95 -28.69
CA VAL A 9 14.60 8.39 -27.57
C VAL A 9 13.13 8.43 -27.98
N ALA A 10 12.79 8.97 -29.14
CA ALA A 10 11.41 9.05 -29.62
C ALA A 10 10.79 7.65 -29.78
N THR A 11 11.50 6.71 -30.41
CA THR A 11 11.05 5.32 -30.57
C THR A 11 10.91 4.60 -29.23
N ALA A 12 11.85 4.78 -28.30
CA ALA A 12 11.75 4.22 -26.95
C ALA A 12 10.51 4.73 -26.21
N VAL A 13 10.23 6.03 -26.26
CA VAL A 13 9.02 6.62 -25.66
C VAL A 13 7.76 6.03 -26.29
N LEU A 14 7.72 5.92 -27.62
CA LEU A 14 6.58 5.37 -28.36
C LEU A 14 6.35 3.88 -28.01
N ALA A 15 7.43 3.10 -27.86
CA ALA A 15 7.37 1.72 -27.39
C ALA A 15 6.79 1.61 -25.96
N VAL A 16 7.22 2.47 -25.04
CA VAL A 16 6.69 2.48 -23.66
C VAL A 16 5.20 2.83 -23.65
N VAL A 17 4.78 3.85 -24.43
CA VAL A 17 3.38 4.26 -24.52
C VAL A 17 2.49 3.15 -25.10
N THR A 18 2.94 2.49 -26.16
CA THR A 18 2.19 1.40 -26.79
C THR A 18 2.03 0.19 -25.87
N VAL A 19 3.11 -0.20 -25.15
CA VAL A 19 3.04 -1.28 -24.15
C VAL A 19 2.10 -0.90 -23.01
N ALA A 20 2.18 0.32 -22.48
CA ALA A 20 1.28 0.77 -21.42
C ALA A 20 -0.20 0.76 -21.87
N ALA A 21 -0.49 1.24 -23.08
CA ALA A 21 -1.83 1.23 -23.66
C ALA A 21 -2.36 -0.20 -23.81
N ALA A 22 -1.54 -1.13 -24.29
CA ALA A 22 -1.91 -2.55 -24.41
C ALA A 22 -2.23 -3.18 -23.05
N VAL A 23 -1.41 -2.92 -22.02
CA VAL A 23 -1.66 -3.41 -20.65
C VAL A 23 -2.98 -2.86 -20.10
N VAL A 24 -3.25 -1.56 -20.28
CA VAL A 24 -4.51 -0.94 -19.84
C VAL A 24 -5.70 -1.57 -20.56
N ALA A 25 -5.62 -1.78 -21.87
CA ALA A 25 -6.67 -2.43 -22.65
C ALA A 25 -6.96 -3.86 -22.15
N VAL A 26 -5.92 -4.66 -21.90
CA VAL A 26 -6.05 -6.02 -21.36
C VAL A 26 -6.65 -6.02 -19.95
N VAL A 27 -6.23 -5.10 -19.08
CA VAL A 27 -6.78 -4.97 -17.72
C VAL A 27 -8.24 -4.55 -17.77
N ALA A 28 -8.61 -3.60 -18.63
CA ALA A 28 -9.99 -3.17 -18.83
C ALA A 28 -10.86 -4.32 -19.35
N ALA A 29 -10.40 -5.03 -20.38
CA ALA A 29 -11.08 -6.20 -20.92
C ALA A 29 -11.28 -7.30 -19.85
N ARG A 30 -10.23 -7.58 -19.05
CA ARG A 30 -10.32 -8.54 -17.94
C ARG A 30 -11.30 -8.09 -16.84
N ARG A 31 -11.43 -6.78 -16.58
CA ARG A 31 -12.42 -6.26 -15.62
C ARG A 31 -13.83 -6.44 -16.15
N VAL A 32 -14.07 -6.08 -17.41
CA VAL A 32 -15.38 -6.25 -18.07
C VAL A 32 -15.77 -7.72 -18.13
N ALA A 33 -14.86 -8.61 -18.52
CA ALA A 33 -15.11 -10.04 -18.56
C ALA A 33 -15.46 -10.63 -17.18
N ARG A 34 -14.80 -10.17 -16.11
CA ARG A 34 -15.15 -10.58 -14.74
C ARG A 34 -16.50 -10.03 -14.27
N SER A 35 -16.86 -8.82 -14.70
CA SER A 35 -18.16 -8.22 -14.41
C SER A 35 -19.30 -8.89 -15.20
N ALA A 36 -19.03 -9.32 -16.44
CA ALA A 36 -19.98 -10.03 -17.30
C ALA A 36 -20.16 -11.50 -16.89
N GLY A 37 -19.12 -12.16 -16.39
CA GLY A 37 -19.18 -13.53 -15.88
C GLY A 37 -19.93 -13.70 -14.55
N ALA A 38 -20.42 -12.63 -13.94
CA ALA A 38 -21.27 -12.68 -12.75
C ALA A 38 -22.77 -12.92 -13.06
N VAL A 39 -23.13 -13.10 -14.34
CA VAL A 39 -24.48 -13.47 -14.76
C VAL A 39 -24.45 -14.88 -15.34
N ALA A 40 -24.69 -15.87 -14.48
CA ALA A 40 -25.02 -17.25 -14.85
C ALA A 40 -26.32 -17.65 -14.13
N PRO A 41 -27.10 -18.58 -14.70
CA PRO A 41 -28.55 -18.42 -14.90
C PRO A 41 -29.41 -18.82 -13.70
N ALA A 42 -30.58 -18.21 -13.61
CA ALA A 42 -31.62 -18.55 -12.65
C ALA A 42 -32.11 -20.01 -12.83
N PRO A 43 -32.28 -20.76 -11.74
CA PRO A 43 -33.28 -21.82 -11.65
C PRO A 43 -34.56 -21.29 -10.98
N GLY A 44 -35.71 -21.68 -11.52
CA GLY A 44 -37.06 -21.28 -11.11
C GLY A 44 -37.53 -21.79 -9.72
N PRO A 45 -38.82 -21.57 -9.39
CA PRO A 45 -39.28 -21.32 -8.02
C PRO A 45 -39.86 -22.56 -7.32
N ALA A 46 -39.49 -22.75 -6.04
CA ALA A 46 -40.18 -23.51 -4.98
C ALA A 46 -39.24 -23.46 -3.76
N ALA A 47 -39.61 -23.33 -2.49
CA ALA A 47 -40.87 -23.22 -1.77
C ALA A 47 -40.52 -22.58 -0.40
N HIS A 48 -41.54 -22.09 0.30
CA HIS A 48 -41.46 -21.49 1.63
C HIS A 48 -40.75 -22.38 2.67
N GLN A 49 -40.02 -21.74 3.60
CA GLN A 49 -40.15 -22.02 5.04
C GLN A 49 -39.59 -20.85 5.87
N ASP A 50 -40.52 -20.06 6.39
CA ASP A 50 -40.35 -19.19 7.55
C ASP A 50 -40.00 -20.01 8.78
N THR A 51 -38.95 -19.65 9.54
CA THR A 51 -39.03 -19.49 11.00
C THR A 51 -37.80 -18.74 11.52
N ALA A 52 -38.02 -17.63 12.23
CA ALA A 52 -37.09 -17.05 13.20
C ALA A 52 -37.80 -17.10 14.59
N PRO A 53 -37.23 -16.70 15.75
CA PRO A 53 -35.84 -16.38 16.13
C PRO A 53 -35.42 -16.94 17.53
N ARG A 54 -34.11 -17.04 17.87
CA ARG A 54 -33.51 -16.74 19.22
C ARG A 54 -32.01 -17.10 19.32
N PRO A 55 -31.26 -16.66 20.37
CA PRO A 55 -29.92 -16.09 20.21
C PRO A 55 -28.81 -16.86 20.96
N ALA A 56 -27.59 -16.33 20.85
CA ALA A 56 -26.44 -16.54 21.73
C ALA A 56 -25.70 -17.89 21.65
N SER A 57 -24.59 -17.89 20.91
CA SER A 57 -23.30 -18.26 21.50
C SER A 57 -22.16 -17.66 20.66
N VAL A 58 -21.42 -16.75 21.28
CA VAL A 58 -20.14 -16.24 20.78
C VAL A 58 -19.16 -17.39 20.74
N GLN A 59 -18.95 -17.97 19.56
CA GLN A 59 -17.87 -18.92 19.33
C GLN A 59 -16.89 -18.26 18.35
N ARG A 60 -15.85 -17.66 18.93
CA ARG A 60 -14.68 -17.11 18.24
C ARG A 60 -14.04 -18.25 17.44
N PRO A 61 -14.03 -18.22 16.09
CA PRO A 61 -13.18 -19.12 15.34
C PRO A 61 -11.74 -18.70 15.64
N ALA A 62 -10.95 -19.62 16.20
CA ALA A 62 -9.51 -19.48 16.28
C ALA A 62 -8.99 -19.09 14.89
N ALA A 63 -8.24 -18.00 14.83
CA ALA A 63 -7.54 -17.61 13.62
C ALA A 63 -6.71 -18.81 13.15
N PRO A 64 -6.87 -19.29 11.90
CA PRO A 64 -5.83 -20.14 11.35
C PRO A 64 -4.59 -19.26 11.29
N ALA A 65 -3.59 -19.61 12.09
CA ALA A 65 -2.25 -19.10 11.93
C ALA A 65 -1.94 -19.16 10.44
N ALA A 66 -1.69 -18.00 9.83
CA ALA A 66 -1.24 -17.92 8.46
C ALA A 66 0.04 -18.74 8.39
N GLN A 67 -0.10 -19.99 7.95
CA GLN A 67 0.98 -20.81 7.45
C GLN A 67 1.60 -19.94 6.36
N HIS A 68 2.75 -19.35 6.69
CA HIS A 68 3.61 -18.73 5.73
C HIS A 68 3.90 -19.84 4.72
N GLU A 69 3.28 -19.76 3.55
CA GLU A 69 3.71 -20.58 2.43
C GLU A 69 5.19 -20.28 2.22
N ASP A 70 5.98 -21.30 2.57
CA ASP A 70 7.34 -21.56 2.19
C ASP A 70 7.59 -21.14 0.74
N THR A 71 7.89 -19.86 0.54
CA THR A 71 8.87 -19.52 -0.47
C THR A 71 10.19 -19.63 0.26
N THR A 72 10.89 -20.72 -0.02
CA THR A 72 12.29 -20.96 0.30
C THR A 72 13.14 -19.86 -0.36
N ALA A 73 13.00 -18.61 0.09
CA ALA A 73 14.15 -17.76 0.20
C ALA A 73 15.05 -18.57 1.13
N LEU A 74 16.13 -19.14 0.58
CA LEU A 74 17.28 -19.48 1.40
C LEU A 74 17.53 -18.22 2.23
N ALA A 75 17.05 -18.21 3.47
CA ALA A 75 17.55 -17.31 4.47
C ALA A 75 18.98 -17.80 4.64
N VAL A 76 19.87 -17.31 3.76
CA VAL A 76 21.30 -17.39 3.93
C VAL A 76 21.52 -16.66 5.24
N ARG A 77 21.46 -17.40 6.35
CA ARG A 77 21.99 -16.95 7.62
C ARG A 77 23.36 -16.41 7.27
N PRO A 78 23.68 -15.15 7.61
CA PRO A 78 25.03 -14.66 7.39
C PRO A 78 25.94 -15.60 8.16
N ALA A 79 26.65 -16.46 7.44
CA ALA A 79 27.77 -17.16 8.01
C ALA A 79 28.73 -16.03 8.40
N VAL A 80 28.96 -15.87 9.70
CA VAL A 80 30.00 -14.98 10.19
C VAL A 80 31.29 -15.58 9.65
N LEU A 81 31.76 -15.04 8.53
CA LEU A 81 32.98 -15.47 7.89
C LEU A 81 34.13 -14.84 8.70
N GLU A 82 34.92 -15.68 9.34
CA GLU A 82 36.12 -15.24 10.03
C GLU A 82 37.13 -14.67 9.01
N PRO A 83 37.89 -13.60 9.36
CA PRO A 83 38.95 -13.07 8.52
C PRO A 83 39.97 -14.15 8.17
N ARG A 84 40.31 -14.29 6.88
CA ARG A 84 41.26 -15.30 6.42
C ARG A 84 42.52 -14.63 5.88
N VAL A 85 43.67 -15.16 6.25
CA VAL A 85 44.95 -14.75 5.65
C VAL A 85 45.23 -15.63 4.45
N VAL A 86 45.30 -15.04 3.26
CA VAL A 86 45.62 -15.71 2.01
C VAL A 86 46.85 -15.02 1.44
N GLU A 87 47.91 -15.77 1.16
CA GLU A 87 49.16 -15.26 0.53
C GLU A 87 49.78 -14.04 1.27
N GLY A 88 49.75 -14.05 2.60
CA GLY A 88 50.29 -12.95 3.42
C GLY A 88 49.43 -11.69 3.46
N ARG A 89 48.21 -11.72 2.89
CA ARG A 89 47.24 -10.62 2.95
C ARG A 89 46.02 -11.04 3.76
N VAL A 90 45.54 -10.16 4.64
CA VAL A 90 44.32 -10.39 5.43
C VAL A 90 43.12 -10.03 4.56
N VAL A 91 42.33 -11.03 4.18
CA VAL A 91 41.05 -10.85 3.48
C VAL A 91 39.94 -10.82 4.53
N VAL A 92 39.40 -9.63 4.75
CA VAL A 92 38.23 -9.43 5.61
C VAL A 92 36.98 -9.52 4.75
N PRO A 93 35.99 -10.38 5.09
CA PRO A 93 34.75 -10.45 4.35
C PRO A 93 33.96 -9.14 4.51
N PRO A 94 33.33 -8.64 3.43
CA PRO A 94 32.58 -7.39 3.48
C PRO A 94 31.37 -7.53 4.41
N THR A 95 31.03 -6.43 5.09
CA THR A 95 29.83 -6.40 5.95
C THR A 95 28.56 -6.45 5.12
N GLN A 96 27.43 -6.82 5.75
CA GLN A 96 26.14 -6.84 5.05
C GLN A 96 25.79 -5.47 4.46
N ASP A 97 26.06 -4.39 5.20
CA ASP A 97 25.81 -3.03 4.73
C ASP A 97 26.64 -2.69 3.50
N GLN A 98 27.92 -3.10 3.46
CA GLN A 98 28.78 -2.90 2.29
C GLN A 98 28.30 -3.70 1.07
N VAL A 99 27.81 -4.93 1.29
CA VAL A 99 27.24 -5.74 0.20
C VAL A 99 25.95 -5.13 -0.31
N VAL A 100 25.08 -4.66 0.58
CA VAL A 100 23.81 -4.00 0.21
C VAL A 100 24.10 -2.69 -0.53
N GLU A 101 25.02 -1.87 -0.05
CA GLU A 101 25.42 -0.62 -0.71
C GLU A 101 26.00 -0.88 -2.10
N ALA A 102 26.93 -1.85 -2.21
CA ALA A 102 27.50 -2.23 -3.49
C ALA A 102 26.45 -2.83 -4.44
N ALA A 103 25.51 -3.64 -3.95
CA ALA A 103 24.43 -4.19 -4.76
C ALA A 103 23.47 -3.08 -5.24
N LEU A 104 23.08 -2.16 -4.34
CA LEU A 104 22.23 -1.04 -4.66
C LEU A 104 22.95 0.01 -5.52
N SER A 105 24.27 0.02 -5.66
CA SER A 105 24.94 0.88 -6.63
C SER A 105 24.58 0.54 -8.09
N ARG A 106 24.16 -0.71 -8.34
CA ARG A 106 23.80 -1.19 -9.67
C ARG A 106 22.37 -0.79 -10.04
N PRO A 107 22.15 -0.07 -11.16
CA PRO A 107 20.81 0.39 -11.54
C PRO A 107 19.84 -0.75 -11.80
N GLN A 108 20.33 -1.87 -12.35
CA GLN A 108 19.53 -3.08 -12.60
C GLN A 108 18.96 -3.69 -11.32
N VAL A 109 19.75 -3.72 -10.24
CA VAL A 109 19.32 -4.25 -8.94
C VAL A 109 18.24 -3.36 -8.34
N ARG A 110 18.42 -2.04 -8.38
CA ARG A 110 17.37 -1.08 -7.96
C ARG A 110 16.06 -1.31 -8.71
N PHE A 111 16.14 -1.47 -10.03
CA PHE A 111 14.97 -1.71 -10.85
C PHE A 111 14.29 -3.04 -10.49
N ALA A 112 15.06 -4.12 -10.32
CA ALA A 112 14.53 -5.41 -9.91
C ALA A 112 13.81 -5.34 -8.55
N VAL A 113 14.38 -4.63 -7.57
CA VAL A 113 13.73 -4.40 -6.26
C VAL A 113 12.41 -3.65 -6.42
N VAL A 114 12.36 -2.60 -7.24
CA VAL A 114 11.13 -1.86 -7.50
C VAL A 114 10.08 -2.74 -8.18
N VAL A 115 10.44 -3.45 -9.25
CA VAL A 115 9.52 -4.33 -9.97
C VAL A 115 8.97 -5.42 -9.05
N GLN A 116 9.83 -6.05 -8.26
CA GLN A 116 9.43 -7.08 -7.31
C GLN A 116 8.52 -6.51 -6.21
N GLY A 117 8.84 -5.32 -5.69
CA GLY A 117 8.00 -4.61 -4.72
C GLY A 117 6.62 -4.28 -5.29
N VAL A 118 6.55 -3.82 -6.54
CA VAL A 118 5.29 -3.55 -7.23
C VAL A 118 4.51 -4.84 -7.46
N ALA A 119 5.14 -5.89 -7.96
CA ALA A 119 4.50 -7.19 -8.16
C ALA A 119 3.93 -7.75 -6.84
N HIS A 120 4.70 -7.63 -5.75
CA HIS A 120 4.25 -8.05 -4.42
C HIS A 120 3.11 -7.18 -3.88
N ALA A 121 3.14 -5.87 -4.11
CA ALA A 121 2.06 -4.96 -3.71
C ALA A 121 0.76 -5.19 -4.50
N LEU A 122 0.86 -5.70 -5.73
CA LEU A 122 -0.28 -6.03 -6.57
C LEU A 122 -0.89 -7.41 -6.29
N ARG A 123 -0.27 -8.23 -5.43
CA ARG A 123 -0.89 -9.48 -4.94
C ARG A 123 -2.22 -9.17 -4.27
N PRO A 124 -3.23 -10.05 -4.42
CA PRO A 124 -4.57 -9.80 -3.89
C PRO A 124 -4.55 -9.59 -2.37
N GLU A 125 -3.75 -10.35 -1.62
CA GLU A 125 -3.64 -10.24 -0.16
C GLU A 125 -3.04 -8.89 0.25
N SER A 126 -1.94 -8.49 -0.40
CA SER A 126 -1.26 -7.21 -0.17
C SER A 126 -2.17 -6.03 -0.52
N ARG A 127 -2.90 -6.12 -1.64
CA ARG A 127 -3.80 -5.08 -2.12
C ARG A 127 -4.93 -4.82 -1.14
N ASP A 128 -5.53 -5.88 -0.59
CA ASP A 128 -6.62 -5.73 0.38
C ASP A 128 -6.13 -5.14 1.70
N ARG A 129 -4.94 -5.56 2.15
CA ARG A 129 -4.30 -5.00 3.36
C ARG A 129 -3.95 -3.53 3.19
N ILE A 130 -3.32 -3.14 2.09
CA ILE A 130 -3.00 -1.75 1.77
C ILE A 130 -4.30 -0.95 1.65
N GLY A 131 -5.31 -1.48 0.96
CA GLY A 131 -6.62 -0.84 0.84
C GLY A 131 -7.32 -0.64 2.19
N ALA A 132 -7.20 -1.59 3.12
CA ALA A 132 -7.73 -1.46 4.47
C ALA A 132 -7.00 -0.36 5.27
N LEU A 133 -5.66 -0.30 5.19
CA LEU A 133 -4.85 0.75 5.80
C LEU A 133 -5.21 2.13 5.26
N MET A 134 -5.30 2.27 3.94
CA MET A 134 -5.65 3.53 3.29
C MET A 134 -7.06 3.99 3.65
N ARG A 135 -8.05 3.07 3.71
CA ARG A 135 -9.41 3.39 4.17
C ARG A 135 -9.46 3.83 5.63
N ARG A 136 -8.61 3.26 6.49
CA ARG A 136 -8.48 3.70 7.89
C ARG A 136 -7.89 5.10 7.96
N GLU A 137 -6.79 5.33 7.24
CA GLU A 137 -6.10 6.62 7.20
C GLU A 137 -6.99 7.75 6.66
N TYR A 138 -7.73 7.48 5.57
CA TYR A 138 -8.69 8.44 5.03
C TYR A 138 -9.77 8.82 6.07
N ARG A 139 -10.32 7.83 6.79
CA ARG A 139 -11.32 8.07 7.85
C ARG A 139 -10.72 8.88 9.01
N ASN A 140 -9.48 8.62 9.39
CA ASN A 140 -8.78 9.39 10.41
C ASN A 140 -8.62 10.85 9.99
N ARG A 141 -8.05 11.10 8.80
CA ARG A 141 -7.88 12.45 8.27
C ARG A 141 -9.20 13.20 8.14
N ARG A 142 -10.27 12.52 7.72
CA ARG A 142 -11.62 13.09 7.66
C ARG A 142 -12.10 13.53 9.05
N ARG A 143 -11.92 12.69 10.07
CA ARG A 143 -12.28 13.03 11.45
C ARG A 143 -11.45 14.21 11.98
N ASP A 144 -10.17 14.26 11.66
CA ASP A 144 -9.28 15.34 12.11
C ASP A 144 -9.65 16.67 11.48
N ARG A 145 -10.01 16.69 10.19
CA ARG A 145 -10.56 17.89 9.53
C ARG A 145 -11.87 18.35 10.17
N LEU A 146 -12.77 17.43 10.50
CA LEU A 146 -14.03 17.77 11.18
C LEU A 146 -13.77 18.33 12.59
N ARG A 147 -12.82 17.75 13.33
CA ARG A 147 -12.42 18.24 14.65
C ARG A 147 -11.78 19.63 14.55
N ALA A 148 -10.89 19.84 13.59
CA ALA A 148 -10.27 21.14 13.33
C ALA A 148 -11.32 22.18 12.98
N GLY A 149 -12.27 21.87 12.08
CA GLY A 149 -13.38 22.75 11.75
C GLY A 149 -14.27 23.09 12.95
N ARG A 150 -14.58 22.11 13.82
CA ARG A 150 -15.33 22.35 15.06
C ARG A 150 -14.56 23.19 16.08
N ARG A 151 -13.23 23.12 16.11
CA ARG A 151 -12.39 23.99 16.95
C ARG A 151 -12.35 25.40 16.39
N ALA A 152 -12.18 25.56 15.08
CA ALA A 152 -12.20 26.85 14.40
C ALA A 152 -13.56 27.55 14.56
N ALA A 153 -14.68 26.83 14.39
CA ALA A 153 -16.02 27.38 14.59
C ALA A 153 -16.25 27.86 16.03
N ARG A 154 -15.77 27.10 17.03
CA ARG A 154 -15.83 27.51 18.43
C ARG A 154 -14.97 28.74 18.72
N ALA A 155 -13.76 28.80 18.16
CA ALA A 155 -12.89 29.97 18.29
C ALA A 155 -13.51 31.21 17.64
N ALA A 156 -14.08 31.08 16.44
CA ALA A 156 -14.76 32.16 15.73
C ALA A 156 -16.05 32.63 16.45
N HIS A 157 -16.79 31.71 17.07
CA HIS A 157 -17.95 32.06 17.88
C HIS A 157 -17.53 32.78 19.17
N ALA A 158 -16.47 32.32 19.83
CA ALA A 158 -15.92 33.00 21.01
C ALA A 158 -15.40 34.42 20.69
N SER A 159 -14.82 34.64 19.51
CA SER A 159 -14.36 35.98 19.09
C SER A 159 -15.49 36.93 18.67
N THR A 160 -16.68 36.39 18.35
CA THR A 160 -17.86 37.18 17.94
C THR A 160 -18.87 37.33 19.09
N ALA A 161 -18.65 36.63 20.21
CA ALA A 161 -19.50 36.76 21.38
C ALA A 161 -19.37 38.19 21.95
N PRO A 162 -20.49 38.86 22.26
CA PRO A 162 -20.43 40.18 22.89
C PRO A 162 -19.66 40.07 24.21
N PRO A 163 -18.85 41.09 24.58
CA PRO A 163 -18.09 41.06 25.80
C PRO A 163 -19.03 40.84 26.98
N THR A 164 -18.71 39.83 27.79
CA THR A 164 -19.40 39.56 29.04
C THR A 164 -19.33 40.84 29.90
N PRO A 165 -20.41 41.25 30.58
CA PRO A 165 -20.43 42.49 31.37
C PRO A 165 -19.36 42.53 32.47
N SER A 166 -18.75 41.41 32.84
CA SER A 166 -17.61 41.32 33.75
C SER A 166 -16.29 41.89 33.18
N ASP A 167 -16.12 41.96 31.85
CA ASP A 167 -14.91 42.54 31.23
C ASP A 167 -14.93 44.08 31.23
N GLN A 168 -16.12 44.68 31.38
CA GLN A 168 -16.29 46.13 31.35
C GLN A 168 -15.84 46.80 32.67
N TRP A 169 -15.84 46.06 33.78
CA TRP A 169 -15.43 46.56 35.11
C TRP A 169 -13.92 46.56 35.34
N LEU A 170 -13.13 45.92 34.47
CA LEU A 170 -11.66 45.84 34.58
C LEU A 170 -10.90 46.91 33.77
N GLY A 171 -11.62 47.78 33.04
CA GLY A 171 -11.05 48.71 32.07
C GLY A 171 -11.01 50.21 32.45
N GLU A 172 -11.55 50.61 33.61
CA GLU A 172 -11.49 52.02 34.05
C GLU A 172 -10.28 52.24 34.97
N ARG A 173 -9.13 52.65 34.39
CA ARG A 173 -8.03 53.34 35.07
C ARG A 173 -7.37 54.34 34.14
#